data_AF-W4FVH5-F1
#
_entry.id   AF-W4FVH5-F1
#
_cell.length_a   1.000
_cell.length_b   1.000
_cell.length_c   1.000
_cell.angle_alpha   90.00
_cell.angle_beta   90.00
_cell.angle_gamma   90.00
#
_symmetry.space_group_name_H-M   'P 1'
#
loop_
_entity.id
_entity.type
_entity.pdbx_description
1 polymer ?
#
loop_
_entity_poly.entity_id
_entity_poly.type
_entity_poly.pdbx_seq_one_letter_code
_entity_poly.pdbx_strand_id
1 'polypeptide(L)'
;MANSARRALSKYIYWTEDIELAILREAIRVEPFAADHGELLARWTLVAAAVAEQEPRVTPRAAREHVYMLLKKFKADDQAQRLSSGTAEEVTEKVQLLQDIAMRMDEVASSRTMKKTKETAKRDLLETTGEKLCREAE
;
A
#
# COMPACT_ATOMS: atom_id res chain seq x y z
N MET A 1 -29.48 -4.47 -35.16
CA MET A 1 -29.43 -5.40 -34.00
C MET A 1 -27.96 -5.61 -33.66
N ALA A 2 -27.54 -5.21 -32.46
CA ALA A 2 -26.14 -5.15 -32.06
C ALA A 2 -25.53 -6.55 -31.93
N ASN A 3 -24.53 -6.83 -32.77
CA ASN A 3 -23.73 -8.05 -32.69
C ASN A 3 -22.70 -7.86 -31.56
N SER A 4 -23.13 -8.11 -30.32
CA SER A 4 -22.24 -8.09 -29.16
C SER A 4 -21.44 -9.39 -29.14
N ALA A 5 -20.42 -9.45 -30.01
CA ALA A 5 -19.43 -10.52 -29.98
C ALA A 5 -18.81 -10.54 -28.58
N ARG A 6 -19.05 -11.61 -27.84
CA ARG A 6 -18.32 -11.92 -26.61
C ARG A 6 -16.86 -12.12 -27.02
N ARG A 7 -16.06 -11.04 -27.01
CA ARG A 7 -14.60 -11.13 -27.14
C ARG A 7 -14.14 -12.15 -26.12
N ALA A 8 -13.43 -13.18 -26.57
CA ALA A 8 -12.72 -14.07 -25.66
C ALA A 8 -11.85 -13.18 -24.76
N LEU A 9 -12.15 -13.17 -23.46
CA LEU A 9 -11.37 -12.41 -22.50
C LEU A 9 -9.94 -12.92 -22.60
N SER A 10 -9.01 -12.01 -22.93
CA SER A 10 -7.58 -12.30 -22.91
C SER A 10 -7.22 -12.97 -21.57
N LYS A 11 -6.23 -13.87 -21.56
CA LYS A 11 -5.75 -14.45 -20.29
C LYS A 11 -5.07 -13.39 -19.40
N TYR A 12 -4.72 -12.25 -19.97
CA TYR A 12 -3.95 -11.19 -19.34
C TYR A 12 -4.83 -9.98 -18.98
N ILE A 13 -4.62 -9.44 -17.79
CA ILE A 13 -5.17 -8.15 -17.36
C ILE A 13 -4.53 -7.07 -18.23
N TYR A 14 -5.35 -6.20 -18.81
CA TYR A 14 -4.85 -5.07 -19.59
C TYR A 14 -4.81 -3.83 -18.70
N TRP A 15 -3.61 -3.51 -18.18
CA TRP A 15 -3.41 -2.36 -17.31
C TRP A 15 -3.30 -1.08 -18.14
N THR A 16 -4.42 -0.38 -18.29
CA THR A 16 -4.45 0.99 -18.81
C THR A 16 -4.16 1.99 -17.71
N GLU A 17 -3.72 3.19 -18.08
CA GLU A 17 -3.54 4.30 -17.14
C GLU A 17 -4.80 4.61 -16.32
N ASP A 18 -6.00 4.57 -16.91
CA ASP A 18 -7.26 4.81 -16.17
C ASP A 18 -7.50 3.80 -15.04
N ILE A 19 -7.27 2.51 -15.31
CA ILE A 19 -7.33 1.43 -14.32
C ILE A 19 -6.27 1.65 -13.24
N GLU A 20 -5.05 2.02 -13.62
CA GLU A 20 -3.97 2.30 -12.67
C GLU A 20 -4.29 3.50 -11.77
N LEU A 21 -4.79 4.59 -12.33
CA LEU A 21 -5.23 5.75 -11.56
C LEU A 21 -6.37 5.38 -10.61
N ALA A 22 -7.36 4.61 -11.08
CA ALA A 22 -8.48 4.18 -10.25
C ALA A 22 -8.03 3.32 -9.06
N ILE A 23 -7.16 2.31 -9.26
CA ILE A 23 -6.66 1.50 -8.14
C ILE A 23 -5.75 2.30 -7.19
N LEU A 24 -4.99 3.29 -7.69
CA LEU A 24 -4.11 4.13 -6.85
C LEU A 24 -4.93 5.10 -6.00
N ARG A 25 -5.92 5.79 -6.58
CA ARG A 25 -6.86 6.65 -5.84
C ARG A 25 -7.59 5.86 -4.76
N GLU A 26 -8.08 4.66 -5.11
CA GLU A 26 -8.77 3.81 -4.14
C GLU A 26 -7.82 3.28 -3.07
N ALA A 27 -6.58 2.93 -3.40
CA ALA A 27 -5.57 2.51 -2.43
C ALA A 27 -5.22 3.62 -1.42
N ILE A 28 -5.19 4.89 -1.83
CA ILE A 28 -5.07 6.02 -0.90
C ILE A 28 -6.29 6.11 0.01
N ARG A 29 -7.49 6.00 -0.57
CA ARG A 29 -8.74 6.13 0.18
C ARG A 29 -8.92 5.07 1.27
N VAL A 30 -8.58 3.82 0.96
CA VAL A 30 -8.81 2.68 1.89
C VAL A 30 -7.58 2.26 2.69
N GLU A 31 -6.40 2.79 2.32
CA GLU A 31 -5.11 2.50 2.95
C GLU A 31 -4.90 1.00 3.27
N PRO A 32 -4.83 0.13 2.25
CA PRO A 32 -4.75 -1.31 2.48
C PRO A 32 -3.43 -1.72 3.18
N PHE A 33 -2.38 -0.91 3.05
CA PHE A 33 -1.10 -1.07 3.75
C PHE A 33 -1.18 -0.74 5.26
N ALA A 34 -2.19 0.02 5.68
CA ALA A 34 -2.47 0.31 7.08
C ALA A 34 -3.37 -0.74 7.75
N ALA A 35 -3.79 -1.78 7.02
CA ALA A 35 -4.68 -2.82 7.52
C ALA A 35 -4.19 -3.47 8.81
N ASP A 36 -5.11 -3.64 9.76
CA ASP A 36 -4.91 -4.44 10.96
C ASP A 36 -4.89 -5.94 10.63
N HIS A 37 -4.53 -6.76 11.62
CA HIS A 37 -4.47 -8.20 11.44
C HIS A 37 -5.83 -8.75 10.97
N GLY A 38 -5.83 -9.48 9.85
CA GLY A 38 -7.04 -10.07 9.25
C GLY A 38 -7.78 -9.16 8.26
N GLU A 39 -7.52 -7.86 8.20
CA GLU A 39 -8.26 -6.93 7.32
C GLU A 39 -7.64 -6.75 5.92
N LEU A 40 -6.40 -7.20 5.73
CA LEU A 40 -5.62 -6.93 4.51
C LEU A 40 -6.38 -7.34 3.24
N LEU A 41 -6.95 -8.55 3.22
CA LEU A 41 -7.69 -9.05 2.06
C LEU A 41 -8.96 -8.22 1.79
N ALA A 42 -9.68 -7.83 2.85
CA ALA A 42 -10.89 -7.03 2.73
C ALA A 42 -10.59 -5.65 2.12
N ARG A 43 -9.53 -4.97 2.57
CA ARG A 43 -9.14 -3.67 2.01
C ARG A 43 -8.70 -3.77 0.55
N TRP A 44 -7.91 -4.79 0.18
CA TRP A 44 -7.56 -5.02 -1.22
C TRP A 44 -8.76 -5.42 -2.10
N THR A 45 -9.82 -5.98 -1.49
CA THR A 45 -11.08 -6.26 -2.19
C THR A 45 -11.79 -4.97 -2.58
N LEU A 46 -11.78 -3.95 -1.72
CA LEU A 46 -12.31 -2.62 -2.06
C LEU A 46 -11.53 -1.98 -3.21
N VAL A 47 -10.18 -2.08 -3.18
CA VAL A 47 -9.33 -1.59 -4.28
C VAL A 47 -9.65 -2.25 -5.61
N ALA A 48 -9.80 -3.57 -5.64
CA ALA A 48 -10.17 -4.28 -6.85
C ALA A 48 -11.59 -3.94 -7.33
N ALA A 49 -12.53 -3.72 -6.40
CA ALA A 49 -13.91 -3.39 -6.73
C ALA A 49 -14.04 -2.05 -7.47
N ALA A 50 -13.14 -1.09 -7.23
CA ALA A 50 -13.16 0.22 -7.90
C ALA A 50 -12.96 0.14 -9.43
N VAL A 51 -12.43 -0.96 -9.94
CA VAL A 51 -12.18 -1.17 -11.38
C VAL A 51 -12.91 -2.40 -11.94
N ALA A 52 -13.82 -3.01 -11.16
CA ALA A 52 -14.44 -4.28 -11.53
C ALA A 52 -15.34 -4.18 -12.76
N GLU A 53 -15.93 -3.00 -13.04
CA GLU A 53 -16.74 -2.76 -14.23
C GLU A 53 -15.87 -2.63 -15.49
N GLN A 54 -14.73 -1.94 -15.39
CA GLN A 54 -13.81 -1.71 -16.50
C GLN A 54 -12.93 -2.93 -16.78
N GLU A 55 -12.45 -3.60 -15.73
CA GLU A 55 -11.59 -4.77 -15.80
C GLU A 55 -11.95 -5.79 -14.70
N PRO A 56 -12.94 -6.67 -14.94
CA PRO A 56 -13.43 -7.64 -13.96
C PRO A 56 -12.40 -8.71 -13.59
N ARG A 57 -11.27 -8.79 -14.30
CA ARG A 57 -10.18 -9.73 -14.01
C ARG A 57 -9.23 -9.22 -12.93
N VAL A 58 -9.34 -7.94 -12.51
CA VAL A 58 -8.58 -7.42 -11.38
C VAL A 58 -9.08 -8.10 -10.10
N THR A 59 -8.29 -9.03 -9.60
CA THR A 59 -8.49 -9.63 -8.28
C THR A 59 -7.81 -8.79 -7.19
N PRO A 60 -8.18 -8.96 -5.90
CA PRO A 60 -7.51 -8.26 -4.79
C PRO A 60 -5.99 -8.48 -4.79
N ARG A 61 -5.56 -9.69 -5.16
CA ARG A 61 -4.14 -10.04 -5.31
C ARG A 61 -3.50 -9.29 -6.48
N ALA A 62 -4.15 -9.25 -7.64
CA ALA A 62 -3.63 -8.58 -8.82
C ALA A 62 -3.50 -7.06 -8.60
N ALA A 63 -4.52 -6.43 -7.99
CA ALA A 63 -4.46 -5.02 -7.62
C ALA A 63 -3.27 -4.73 -6.69
N ARG A 64 -3.09 -5.55 -5.66
CA ARG A 64 -1.96 -5.44 -4.72
C ARG A 64 -0.62 -5.53 -5.43
N GLU A 65 -0.40 -6.60 -6.19
CA GLU A 65 0.86 -6.85 -6.88
C GLU A 65 1.18 -5.71 -7.88
N HIS A 66 0.17 -5.20 -8.58
CA HIS A 66 0.34 -4.12 -9.54
C HIS A 66 0.67 -2.78 -8.87
N VAL A 67 -0.03 -2.41 -7.79
CA VAL A 67 0.29 -1.20 -7.01
C VAL A 67 1.72 -1.26 -6.48
N TYR A 68 2.15 -2.38 -5.90
CA TYR A 68 3.54 -2.51 -5.43
C TYR A 68 4.57 -2.47 -6.57
N MET A 69 4.23 -3.02 -7.73
CA MET A 69 5.08 -2.92 -8.92
C MET A 69 5.23 -1.47 -9.38
N LEU A 70 4.15 -0.68 -9.40
CA LEU A 70 4.18 0.75 -9.72
C LEU A 70 5.01 1.55 -8.71
N LEU A 71 4.84 1.31 -7.40
CA LEU A 71 5.65 1.94 -6.36
C LEU A 71 7.13 1.59 -6.49
N LYS A 72 7.46 0.35 -6.84
CA LYS A 72 8.84 -0.09 -7.06
C LYS A 72 9.47 0.64 -8.25
N LYS A 73 8.74 0.76 -9.36
CA LYS A 73 9.19 1.52 -10.54
C LYS A 73 9.40 2.99 -10.18
N PHE A 74 8.41 3.62 -9.55
CA PHE A 74 8.48 5.01 -9.10
C PHE A 74 9.73 5.28 -8.23
N LYS A 75 10.03 4.41 -7.26
CA LYS A 75 11.24 4.56 -6.42
C LYS A 75 12.54 4.39 -7.20
N ALA A 76 12.57 3.53 -8.21
CA ALA A 76 13.75 3.36 -9.06
C ALA A 76 13.95 4.57 -9.98
N ASP A 77 12.86 5.11 -10.52
CA ASP A 77 12.87 6.28 -11.41
C ASP A 77 13.24 7.55 -10.64
N ASP A 78 12.69 7.77 -9.44
CA ASP A 78 13.07 8.88 -8.54
C ASP A 78 14.56 8.81 -8.16
N GLN A 79 15.10 7.61 -7.88
CA GLN A 79 16.54 7.45 -7.64
C GLN A 79 17.37 7.76 -8.89
N ALA A 80 16.96 7.29 -10.07
CA ALA A 80 17.64 7.58 -11.32
C ALA A 80 17.62 9.08 -11.66
N GLN A 81 16.49 9.76 -11.47
CA GLN A 81 16.34 11.20 -11.69
C GLN A 81 17.19 12.02 -10.70
N ARG A 82 17.22 11.66 -9.41
CA ARG A 82 18.10 12.30 -8.41
C ARG A 82 19.58 12.17 -8.75
N LEU A 83 19.98 11.03 -9.31
CA LEU A 83 21.35 10.80 -9.77
C LEU A 83 21.65 11.55 -11.09
N SER A 84 20.64 11.85 -11.90
CA SER A 84 20.81 12.51 -13.19
C SER A 84 20.65 14.04 -13.17
N SER A 85 19.98 14.62 -12.16
CA SER A 85 19.75 16.07 -11.94
C SER A 85 19.31 16.91 -13.16
N GLY A 86 18.11 17.50 -13.08
CA GLY A 86 17.88 18.85 -13.60
C GLY A 86 16.73 19.07 -14.58
N THR A 87 15.87 18.09 -14.83
CA THR A 87 14.64 18.32 -15.62
C THR A 87 13.41 18.07 -14.76
N ALA A 88 12.64 19.14 -14.52
CA ALA A 88 11.32 19.05 -13.93
C ALA A 88 10.38 18.43 -14.95
N GLU A 89 10.24 17.10 -14.92
CA GLU A 89 9.14 16.43 -15.59
C GLU A 89 7.82 16.90 -14.97
N GLU A 90 6.80 17.04 -15.81
CA GLU A 90 5.45 17.34 -15.37
C GLU A 90 4.99 16.25 -14.39
N VAL A 91 4.68 16.65 -13.15
CA VAL A 91 4.17 15.74 -12.13
C VAL A 91 2.77 15.32 -12.55
N THR A 92 2.68 14.16 -13.20
CA THR A 92 1.39 13.58 -13.56
C THR A 92 0.64 13.18 -12.28
N GLU A 93 -0.69 13.12 -12.35
CA GLU A 93 -1.51 12.68 -11.23
C GLU A 93 -1.03 11.32 -10.68
N LYS A 94 -0.65 10.40 -11.57
CA LYS A 94 -0.10 9.10 -11.19
C LYS A 94 1.14 9.21 -10.30
N VAL A 95 2.06 10.13 -10.62
CA VAL A 95 3.26 10.39 -9.82
C VAL A 95 2.87 10.93 -8.44
N GLN A 96 1.95 11.89 -8.38
CA GLN A 96 1.46 12.43 -7.10
C GLN A 96 0.85 11.34 -6.22
N LEU A 97 -0.03 10.50 -6.78
CA LEU A 97 -0.65 9.40 -6.04
C LEU A 97 0.40 8.40 -5.52
N LEU A 98 1.42 8.08 -6.31
CA LEU A 98 2.51 7.18 -5.90
C LEU A 98 3.38 7.78 -4.80
N GLN A 99 3.64 9.09 -4.84
CA GLN A 99 4.32 9.83 -3.76
C GLN A 99 3.51 9.78 -2.47
N ASP A 100 2.21 10.09 -2.54
CA ASP A 100 1.32 10.10 -1.37
C ASP A 100 1.22 8.72 -0.72
N ILE A 101 1.05 7.66 -1.52
CA ILE A 101 1.04 6.28 -1.02
C ILE A 101 2.37 5.93 -0.33
N ALA A 102 3.50 6.28 -0.96
CA ALA A 102 4.81 5.98 -0.39
C ALA A 102 5.02 6.69 0.97
N MET A 103 4.67 7.98 1.05
CA MET A 103 4.73 8.77 2.28
C MET A 103 3.85 8.16 3.38
N ARG A 104 2.59 7.83 3.06
CA ARG A 104 1.66 7.20 4.03
C ARG A 104 2.14 5.83 4.49
N MET A 105 2.76 5.03 3.61
CA MET A 105 3.36 3.75 4.01
C MET A 105 4.50 3.94 5.02
N ASP A 106 5.36 4.95 4.83
CA ASP A 106 6.46 5.24 5.74
C ASP A 106 5.96 5.76 7.09
N GLU A 107 4.91 6.59 7.10
CA GLU A 107 4.22 7.04 8.32
C GLU A 107 3.58 5.89 9.09
N VAL A 108 2.90 4.97 8.39
CA VAL A 108 2.30 3.76 8.98
C VAL A 108 3.40 2.88 9.60
N ALA A 109 4.50 2.65 8.89
CA ALA A 109 5.63 1.87 9.40
C ALA A 109 6.25 2.50 10.65
N SER A 110 6.43 3.82 10.64
CA SER A 110 6.97 4.59 11.76
C SER A 110 6.07 4.53 12.99
N SER A 111 4.75 4.69 12.80
CA SER A 111 3.77 4.61 13.89
C SER A 111 3.70 3.22 14.52
N ARG A 112 3.79 2.14 13.72
CA ARG A 112 3.83 0.76 14.21
C ARG A 112 5.08 0.49 15.04
N THR A 113 6.22 1.00 14.59
CA THR A 113 7.49 0.86 15.30
C THR A 113 7.45 1.57 16.65
N MET A 114 6.91 2.79 16.70
CA MET A 114 6.76 3.58 17.94
C MET A 114 5.79 2.92 18.94
N LYS A 115 4.69 2.31 18.46
CA LYS A 115 3.77 1.55 19.32
C LYS A 115 4.46 0.35 19.95
N LYS A 116 5.21 -0.42 19.15
CA LYS A 116 5.93 -1.61 19.61
C LYS A 116 7.00 -1.26 20.63
N THR A 117 7.81 -0.22 20.41
CA THR A 117 8.85 0.19 21.36
C THR A 117 8.28 0.70 22.68
N LYS A 118 7.15 1.42 22.64
CA LYS A 118 6.45 1.85 23.85
C LYS A 118 5.88 0.68 24.64
N GLU A 119 5.35 -0.34 23.94
CA GLU A 119 4.83 -1.56 24.57
C GLU A 119 5.94 -2.39 25.22
N THR A 120 7.07 -2.58 24.54
CA THR A 120 8.23 -3.29 25.11
C THR A 120 8.80 -2.54 26.31
N ALA A 121 8.96 -1.22 26.23
CA ALA A 121 9.47 -0.43 27.35
C ALA A 121 8.56 -0.50 28.60
N LYS A 122 7.23 -0.54 28.40
CA LYS A 122 6.28 -0.73 29.50
C LYS A 122 6.39 -2.12 30.12
N ARG A 123 6.53 -3.17 29.31
CA ARG A 123 6.69 -4.54 29.81
C ARG A 123 7.99 -4.68 30.60
N ASP A 124 9.10 -4.23 30.04
CA ASP A 124 10.42 -4.36 30.66
C ASP A 124 10.49 -3.57 31.98
N LEU A 125 9.80 -2.41 32.07
CA LEU A 125 9.64 -1.66 33.33
C LEU A 125 8.86 -2.47 34.38
N LEU A 126 7.74 -3.09 34.00
CA LEU A 126 6.94 -3.90 34.91
C LEU A 126 7.70 -5.12 35.42
N GLU A 127 8.46 -5.80 34.55
CA GLU A 127 9.33 -6.92 34.93
C GLU A 127 10.41 -6.45 35.92
N THR A 128 11.09 -5.34 35.61
CA THR A 128 12.12 -4.77 36.50
C THR A 128 11.55 -4.33 37.86
N THR A 129 10.37 -3.71 37.89
CA THR A 129 9.70 -3.33 39.13
C THR A 129 9.26 -4.56 39.93
N GLY A 130 8.74 -5.59 39.26
CA GLY A 130 8.38 -6.86 39.90
C GLY A 130 9.58 -7.56 40.54
N GLU A 131 10.71 -7.63 39.84
CA GLU A 131 11.95 -8.22 40.37
C GLU A 131 12.49 -7.51 41.61
N LYS A 132 12.36 -6.17 41.67
CA LYS A 132 12.78 -5.39 42.85
C LYS A 132 11.89 -5.69 44.06
N LEU A 133 10.58 -5.73 43.87
CA LEU A 133 9.63 -6.04 44.95
C LEU A 133 9.82 -7.45 45.52
N CYS A 134 10.17 -8.44 44.68
CA CYS A 134 10.48 -9.79 45.16
C CYS A 134 11.76 -9.85 46.00
N ARG A 135 12.80 -9.07 45.64
CA ARG A 135 14.07 -9.03 46.38
C ARG A 135 14.00 -8.29 47.71
N GLU A 136 13.10 -7.32 47.84
CA GLU A 136 12.93 -6.54 49.09
C GLU A 136 12.04 -7.26 50.13
N ALA A 137 11.40 -8.38 49.76
CA ALA A 137 10.52 -9.17 50.62
C ALA A 137 11.22 -10.39 51.27
N GLU A 138 12.52 -10.57 51.04
CA GLU A 138 13.40 -11.56 51.72
C GLU A 138 14.13 -10.93 52.91
#